data_AF-A0A1K1PQM6-F1
#
_entry.id   AF-A0A1K1PQM6-F1
#
_cell.length_a   1.000
_cell.length_b   1.000
_cell.length_c   1.000
_cell.angle_alpha   90.00
_cell.angle_beta   90.00
_cell.angle_gamma   90.00
#
_symmetry.space_group_name_H-M   'P 1'
#
loop_
_entity.id
_entity.type
_entity.pdbx_description
1 polymer ?
#
loop_
_entity_poly.entity_id
_entity_poly.type
_entity_poly.pdbx_seq_one_letter_code
_entity_poly.pdbx_strand_id
1 'polypeptide(L)'
;MYAIVDVETTGLGGDANRITEIAIAIHDGKKVVDEFHSLVNPEVPISPYVTGLTGIDNDMVRDAPVFAAIAETVLEYTEDKIFVAHNVGFDYNVIRREFQRAGKDFRRKKLCTVRLSRQIFPGLKSYSLGQLCSSLNIPVYDRHRAKGDTDATAILFGKLLENDTKGIFGRQLHPRSGEMALPPLLPGHVVNKLPESPGVYYFLDEKGQIIYVGKAINIKKRVLGHFYDKTAREIAMARETADIHCEETGNELLALIRESTKIKQHFPKFNKAQKKPSKGYGITAYTDRKGILHLGYNQLRLVTDPIGVFYSVTECIAFLEQCCAQYDLCPRFTHLQHNVSQCSHYKLNNCRGICRGEEQPETYNLRVRQAIEDILSLRENFFILEKGRTPDEKVLIEVRDGNYAGYGFITEEESVTRYDAFRNFIIPQKYNRDIQQIINTYIAKNSKNNVIYAGDDPGTDD
;
A
#
# COMPACT_ATOMS: atom_id res chain seq x y z
N MET A 1 25.48 -13.72 22.81
CA MET A 1 25.53 -15.01 22.11
C MET A 1 24.88 -14.86 20.74
N TYR A 2 25.44 -15.50 19.73
CA TYR A 2 24.97 -15.50 18.33
C TYR A 2 24.74 -16.94 17.88
N ALA A 3 23.69 -17.17 17.10
CA ALA A 3 23.45 -18.44 16.43
C ALA A 3 23.73 -18.23 14.94
N ILE A 4 24.86 -18.73 14.46
CA ILE A 4 25.22 -18.73 13.05
C ILE A 4 24.50 -19.89 12.40
N VAL A 5 23.69 -19.63 11.38
CA VAL A 5 22.79 -20.63 10.79
C VAL A 5 22.94 -20.63 9.29
N ASP A 6 22.94 -21.83 8.72
CA ASP A 6 22.85 -22.07 7.29
C ASP A 6 21.92 -23.27 7.03
N VAL A 7 21.22 -23.26 5.90
CA VAL A 7 20.30 -24.35 5.51
C VAL A 7 20.47 -24.69 4.04
N GLU A 8 20.47 -25.99 3.75
CA GLU A 8 20.24 -26.48 2.40
C GLU A 8 18.76 -26.75 2.19
N THR A 9 18.29 -26.56 0.95
CA THR A 9 16.87 -26.66 0.64
C THR A 9 16.60 -27.41 -0.65
N THR A 10 15.35 -27.83 -0.82
CA THR A 10 14.87 -28.51 -2.03
C THR A 10 14.93 -27.66 -3.32
N GLY A 11 15.25 -26.36 -3.23
CA GLY A 11 15.32 -25.43 -4.35
C GLY A 11 13.97 -25.05 -4.96
N LEU A 12 12.86 -25.47 -4.35
CA LEU A 12 11.51 -25.12 -4.79
C LEU A 12 11.20 -23.64 -4.48
N GLY A 13 10.39 -23.00 -5.33
CA GLY A 13 10.01 -21.60 -5.14
C GLY A 13 8.92 -21.40 -4.09
N GLY A 14 8.90 -20.22 -3.46
CA GLY A 14 7.78 -19.80 -2.61
C GLY A 14 7.56 -20.71 -1.40
N ASP A 15 6.31 -21.04 -1.12
CA ASP A 15 5.92 -21.83 0.07
C ASP A 15 6.11 -23.34 -0.12
N ALA A 16 6.55 -23.79 -1.29
CA ALA A 16 6.89 -25.18 -1.54
C ALA A 16 8.31 -25.55 -1.08
N ASN A 17 9.18 -24.57 -0.79
CA ASN A 17 10.56 -24.86 -0.37
C ASN A 17 10.62 -25.56 0.99
N ARG A 18 11.40 -26.63 1.08
CA ARG A 18 11.64 -27.43 2.30
C ARG A 18 13.13 -27.50 2.63
N ILE A 19 13.44 -27.63 3.91
CA ILE A 19 14.82 -27.82 4.42
C ILE A 19 15.25 -29.27 4.19
N THR A 20 16.47 -29.46 3.69
CA THR A 20 17.12 -30.78 3.52
C THR A 20 18.31 -30.97 4.45
N GLU A 21 18.91 -29.88 4.93
CA GLU A 21 19.98 -29.88 5.93
C GLU A 21 19.94 -28.56 6.71
N ILE A 22 20.24 -28.61 8.00
CA ILE A 22 20.41 -27.43 8.85
C ILE A 22 21.68 -27.56 9.69
N ALA A 23 22.42 -26.47 9.79
CA ALA A 23 23.54 -26.33 10.69
C ALA A 23 23.42 -25.03 11.50
N ILE A 24 23.76 -25.11 12.79
CA ILE A 24 23.71 -24.01 13.74
C ILE A 24 24.99 -24.03 14.58
N ALA A 25 25.79 -22.98 14.52
CA ALA A 25 26.94 -22.79 15.40
C ALA A 25 26.69 -21.66 16.39
N ILE A 26 26.86 -21.94 17.68
CA ILE A 26 26.73 -20.96 18.75
C ILE A 26 28.05 -20.25 18.95
N HIS A 27 28.06 -18.94 18.73
CA HIS A 27 29.24 -18.10 18.81
C HIS A 27 29.13 -17.13 20.01
N ASP A 28 30.16 -17.07 20.85
CA ASP A 28 30.18 -16.22 22.05
C ASP A 28 30.60 -14.76 21.77
N GLY A 29 31.04 -14.49 20.54
CA GLY A 29 31.60 -13.22 20.10
C GLY A 29 33.11 -13.28 19.84
N LYS A 30 33.76 -14.38 20.22
CA LYS A 30 35.17 -14.67 19.95
C LYS A 30 35.36 -16.01 19.23
N LYS A 31 34.60 -17.04 19.63
CA LYS A 31 34.69 -18.39 19.08
C LYS A 31 33.35 -19.11 19.08
N VAL A 32 33.29 -20.21 18.35
CA VAL A 32 32.20 -21.19 18.45
C VAL A 32 32.35 -21.96 19.76
N VAL A 33 31.24 -22.15 20.48
CA VAL A 33 31.20 -22.82 21.79
C VAL A 33 30.26 -24.03 21.82
N ASP A 34 29.38 -24.17 20.82
CA ASP A 34 28.44 -25.27 20.68
C ASP A 34 27.96 -25.34 19.22
N GLU A 35 27.55 -26.51 18.74
CA GLU A 35 27.11 -26.75 17.36
C GLU A 35 25.97 -27.78 17.31
N PHE A 36 25.02 -27.56 16.40
CA PHE A 36 23.98 -28.50 16.02
C PHE A 36 23.98 -28.68 14.51
N HIS A 37 23.83 -29.92 14.06
CA HIS A 37 23.75 -30.27 12.65
C HIS A 37 22.80 -31.44 12.44
N SER A 38 21.98 -31.37 11.40
CA SER A 38 21.07 -32.45 11.03
C SER A 38 20.76 -32.41 9.54
N LEU A 39 20.75 -33.59 8.90
CA LEU A 39 19.94 -33.79 7.69
C LEU A 39 18.46 -33.72 8.08
N VAL A 40 17.62 -33.32 7.13
CA VAL A 40 16.18 -33.17 7.34
C VAL A 40 15.45 -33.84 6.20
N ASN A 41 14.50 -34.72 6.53
CA ASN A 41 13.59 -35.26 5.52
C ASN A 41 12.60 -34.15 5.10
N PRO A 42 12.66 -33.67 3.84
CA PRO A 42 11.81 -32.57 3.38
C PRO A 42 10.39 -33.02 3.05
N GLU A 43 10.09 -34.32 3.10
CA GLU A 43 8.80 -34.93 2.73
C GLU A 43 8.35 -34.61 1.30
N VAL A 44 9.27 -34.16 0.45
CA VAL A 44 9.08 -33.89 -0.98
C VAL A 44 10.33 -34.30 -1.75
N PRO A 45 10.21 -34.69 -3.03
CA PRO A 45 11.38 -35.07 -3.82
C PRO A 45 12.38 -33.92 -4.01
N ILE A 46 13.67 -34.22 -3.83
CA ILE A 46 14.79 -33.35 -4.19
C ILE A 46 15.10 -33.54 -5.67
N SER A 47 15.20 -32.43 -6.42
CA SER A 47 15.50 -32.49 -7.86
C SER A 47 16.98 -32.84 -8.12
N PRO A 48 17.30 -33.52 -9.23
CA PRO A 48 18.69 -33.84 -9.59
C PRO A 48 19.60 -32.60 -9.70
N TYR A 49 19.04 -31.45 -10.09
CA TYR A 49 19.78 -30.20 -10.15
C TYR A 49 20.27 -29.75 -8.76
N VAL A 50 19.39 -29.84 -7.75
CA VAL A 50 19.75 -29.48 -6.37
C VAL A 50 20.71 -30.49 -5.77
N THR A 51 20.50 -31.79 -6.02
CA THR A 51 21.46 -32.83 -5.62
C THR A 51 22.84 -32.60 -6.23
N GLY A 52 22.92 -32.15 -7.49
CA GLY A 52 24.21 -31.79 -8.11
C GLY A 52 24.89 -30.56 -7.49
N LEU A 53 24.15 -29.69 -6.81
CA LEU A 53 24.69 -28.51 -6.13
C LEU A 53 25.11 -28.80 -4.69
N THR A 54 24.28 -29.51 -3.93
CA THR A 54 24.46 -29.70 -2.48
C THR A 54 25.03 -31.06 -2.13
N GLY A 55 25.01 -32.00 -3.08
CA GLY A 55 25.35 -33.40 -2.83
C GLY A 55 24.31 -34.17 -2.01
N ILE A 56 23.17 -33.55 -1.67
CA ILE A 56 22.09 -34.18 -0.89
C ILE A 56 21.08 -34.80 -1.86
N ASP A 57 20.93 -36.12 -1.80
CA ASP A 57 19.94 -36.86 -2.57
C ASP A 57 18.76 -37.35 -1.71
N ASN A 58 17.75 -37.92 -2.37
CA ASN A 58 16.54 -38.43 -1.70
C ASN A 58 16.83 -39.64 -0.80
N ASP A 59 17.92 -40.37 -1.02
CA ASP A 59 18.26 -41.54 -0.22
C ASP A 59 18.91 -41.12 1.10
N MET A 60 19.77 -40.10 1.09
CA MET A 60 20.40 -39.52 2.27
C MET A 60 19.39 -38.97 3.28
N VAL A 61 18.32 -38.32 2.81
CA VAL A 61 17.33 -37.68 3.68
C VAL A 61 16.14 -38.59 4.01
N ARG A 62 16.07 -39.80 3.45
CA ARG A 62 14.91 -40.69 3.59
C ARG A 62 14.62 -41.03 5.05
N ASP A 63 15.66 -41.44 5.78
CA ASP A 63 15.59 -41.85 7.18
C ASP A 63 15.97 -40.72 8.15
N ALA A 64 16.24 -39.52 7.63
CA ALA A 64 16.51 -38.34 8.43
C ALA A 64 15.23 -37.87 9.15
N PRO A 65 15.34 -37.17 10.30
CA PRO A 65 14.18 -36.62 10.96
C PRO A 65 13.47 -35.59 10.08
N VAL A 66 12.14 -35.57 10.12
CA VAL A 66 11.37 -34.43 9.59
C VAL A 66 11.61 -33.18 10.44
N PHE A 67 11.40 -31.99 9.87
CA PHE A 67 11.66 -30.75 10.61
C PHE A 67 10.94 -30.68 11.96
N ALA A 68 9.68 -31.15 12.03
CA ALA A 68 8.90 -31.15 13.27
C ALA A 68 9.60 -31.89 14.42
N ALA A 69 10.38 -32.93 14.14
CA ALA A 69 11.11 -33.71 15.14
C ALA A 69 12.35 -32.98 15.68
N ILE A 70 12.94 -32.07 14.92
CA ILE A 70 14.11 -31.26 15.35
C ILE A 70 13.72 -29.83 15.74
N ALA A 71 12.45 -29.46 15.62
CA ALA A 71 11.99 -28.08 15.81
C ALA A 71 12.29 -27.54 17.21
N GLU A 72 12.21 -28.38 18.24
CA GLU A 72 12.49 -27.99 19.63
C GLU A 72 13.98 -27.72 19.85
N THR A 73 14.85 -28.60 19.34
CA THR A 73 16.30 -28.38 19.36
C THR A 73 16.68 -27.09 18.62
N VAL A 74 16.08 -26.82 17.46
CA VAL A 74 16.33 -25.56 16.72
C VAL A 74 15.86 -24.34 17.53
N LEU A 75 14.75 -24.45 18.27
CA LEU A 75 14.29 -23.37 19.16
C LEU A 75 15.30 -23.12 20.28
N GLU A 76 15.75 -24.15 20.98
CA GLU A 76 16.73 -24.08 22.06
C GLU A 76 18.05 -23.46 21.60
N TYR A 77 18.60 -23.95 20.48
CA TYR A 77 19.83 -23.41 19.91
C TYR A 77 19.68 -21.95 19.51
N THR A 78 18.51 -21.49 19.11
CA THR A 78 18.30 -20.08 18.68
C THR A 78 17.72 -19.16 19.75
N GLU A 79 17.22 -19.69 20.87
CA GLU A 79 16.57 -18.91 21.94
C GLU A 79 17.53 -17.92 22.59
N ASP A 80 17.04 -16.70 22.84
CA ASP A 80 17.79 -15.55 23.38
C ASP A 80 19.12 -15.21 22.67
N LYS A 81 19.29 -15.72 21.44
CA LYS A 81 20.45 -15.50 20.59
C LYS A 81 20.07 -14.66 19.37
N ILE A 82 21.07 -13.96 18.85
CA ILE A 82 20.93 -13.25 17.58
C ILE A 82 21.15 -14.27 16.46
N PHE A 83 20.16 -14.40 15.58
CA PHE A 83 20.24 -15.23 14.39
C PHE A 83 21.15 -14.56 13.35
N VAL A 84 22.18 -15.25 12.88
CA VAL A 84 23.15 -14.72 11.92
C VAL A 84 23.24 -15.68 10.75
N ALA A 85 23.16 -15.17 9.52
CA ALA A 85 23.37 -16.00 8.33
C ALA A 85 23.94 -15.20 7.15
N HIS A 86 24.53 -15.91 6.20
CA HIS A 86 25.10 -15.33 4.98
C HIS A 86 24.03 -15.15 3.90
N ASN A 87 23.34 -14.01 3.97
CA ASN A 87 22.06 -13.73 3.31
C ASN A 87 20.84 -14.15 4.13
N VAL A 88 20.80 -13.71 5.40
CA VAL A 88 19.76 -13.99 6.39
C VAL A 88 18.29 -13.86 5.95
N GLY A 89 18.00 -13.17 4.85
CA GLY A 89 16.64 -13.15 4.32
C GLY A 89 16.17 -14.51 3.82
N PHE A 90 17.08 -15.33 3.30
CA PHE A 90 16.76 -16.66 2.77
C PHE A 90 16.56 -17.66 3.91
N ASP A 91 17.61 -17.97 4.67
CA ASP A 91 17.64 -19.03 5.69
C ASP A 91 16.55 -18.83 6.74
N TYR A 92 16.46 -17.59 7.25
CA TYR A 92 15.47 -17.22 8.25
C TYR A 92 14.04 -17.45 7.77
N ASN A 93 13.73 -17.13 6.51
CA ASN A 93 12.38 -17.28 5.97
C ASN A 93 12.03 -18.75 5.72
N VAL A 94 12.99 -19.57 5.31
CA VAL A 94 12.77 -21.02 5.15
C VAL A 94 12.51 -21.67 6.50
N ILE A 95 13.34 -21.39 7.51
CA ILE A 95 13.15 -21.90 8.89
C ILE A 95 11.82 -21.42 9.47
N ARG A 96 11.49 -20.13 9.31
CA ARG A 96 10.22 -19.58 9.80
C ARG A 96 9.01 -20.29 9.18
N ARG A 97 9.08 -20.66 7.90
CA ARG A 97 8.00 -21.41 7.23
C ARG A 97 7.87 -22.82 7.77
N GLU A 98 8.98 -23.51 8.02
CA GLU A 98 8.92 -24.84 8.64
C GLU A 98 8.28 -24.79 10.03
N PHE A 99 8.60 -23.76 10.84
CA PHE A 99 7.91 -23.53 12.11
C PHE A 99 6.41 -23.22 11.93
N GLN A 100 6.04 -22.41 10.94
CA GLN A 100 4.63 -22.15 10.63
C GLN A 100 3.87 -23.44 10.26
N ARG A 101 4.48 -24.34 9.48
CA ARG A 101 3.89 -25.65 9.16
C ARG A 101 3.75 -26.54 10.40
N ALA A 102 4.70 -26.45 11.32
CA ALA A 102 4.65 -27.11 12.62
C ALA A 102 3.72 -26.41 13.63
N GLY A 103 2.99 -25.37 13.24
CA GLY A 103 2.04 -24.65 14.12
C GLY A 103 2.71 -23.79 15.20
N LYS A 104 4.00 -23.46 15.05
CA LYS A 104 4.80 -22.66 16.01
C LYS A 104 5.19 -21.32 15.37
N ASP A 105 5.24 -20.23 16.17
CA ASP A 105 5.80 -18.95 15.70
C ASP A 105 7.32 -18.93 15.88
N PHE A 106 8.04 -18.33 14.94
CA PHE A 106 9.50 -18.21 14.99
C PHE A 106 9.94 -16.75 14.78
N ARG A 107 10.39 -16.14 15.87
CA ARG A 107 10.86 -14.75 15.90
C ARG A 107 12.22 -14.66 16.59
N ARG A 108 13.23 -14.16 15.87
CA ARG A 108 14.56 -13.84 16.41
C ARG A 108 15.05 -12.49 15.88
N LYS A 109 15.90 -11.82 16.67
CA LYS A 109 16.74 -10.73 16.14
C LYS A 109 17.68 -11.32 15.11
N LYS A 110 17.99 -10.58 14.04
CA LYS A 110 18.74 -11.11 12.91
C LYS A 110 19.86 -10.19 12.42
N LEU A 111 20.97 -10.78 12.00
CA LEU A 111 22.08 -10.12 11.32
C LEU A 111 22.42 -10.80 10.00
N CYS A 112 22.77 -10.00 9.00
CA CYS A 112 23.15 -10.47 7.68
C CYS A 112 24.63 -10.21 7.47
N THR A 113 25.44 -11.26 7.37
CA THR A 113 26.89 -11.09 7.18
C THR A 113 27.21 -10.42 5.84
N VAL A 114 26.44 -10.64 4.78
CA VAL A 114 26.58 -9.88 3.50
C VAL A 114 26.46 -8.37 3.71
N ARG A 115 25.48 -7.92 4.51
CA ARG A 115 25.28 -6.49 4.80
C ARG A 115 26.42 -5.93 5.65
N LEU A 116 26.83 -6.67 6.67
CA LEU A 116 27.95 -6.30 7.53
C LEU A 116 29.25 -6.22 6.72
N SER A 117 29.55 -7.23 5.91
CA SER A 117 30.75 -7.27 5.06
C SER A 117 30.82 -6.10 4.09
N ARG A 118 29.70 -5.67 3.49
CA ARG A 118 29.69 -4.49 2.61
C ARG A 118 30.05 -3.19 3.31
N GLN A 119 29.73 -3.07 4.60
CA GLN A 119 29.99 -1.87 5.38
C GLN A 119 31.38 -1.89 6.02
N ILE A 120 31.83 -3.06 6.47
CA ILE A 120 33.10 -3.27 7.16
C ILE A 120 34.26 -3.43 6.17
N PHE A 121 34.05 -4.14 5.06
CA PHE A 121 35.02 -4.39 4.00
C PHE A 121 34.54 -3.84 2.64
N PRO A 122 34.42 -2.51 2.48
CA PRO A 122 33.93 -1.92 1.24
C PRO A 122 34.89 -2.16 0.06
N GLY A 123 34.35 -2.14 -1.16
CA GLY A 123 35.14 -2.19 -2.40
C GLY A 123 35.45 -3.58 -2.97
N LEU A 124 35.01 -4.67 -2.34
CA LEU A 124 35.16 -6.02 -2.89
C LEU A 124 34.30 -6.25 -4.13
N LYS A 125 34.82 -7.04 -5.08
CA LYS A 125 34.15 -7.38 -6.36
C LYS A 125 32.87 -8.19 -6.17
N SER A 126 32.83 -9.06 -5.15
CA SER A 126 31.68 -9.89 -4.82
C SER A 126 31.61 -10.10 -3.31
N TYR A 127 30.39 -10.25 -2.80
CA TYR A 127 30.10 -10.53 -1.38
C TYR A 127 29.38 -11.87 -1.21
N SER A 128 29.51 -12.78 -2.18
CA SER A 128 29.15 -14.19 -1.95
C SER A 128 30.12 -14.82 -0.94
N LEU A 129 29.65 -15.80 -0.16
CA LEU A 129 30.43 -16.42 0.91
C LEU A 129 31.81 -16.88 0.41
N GLY A 130 31.85 -17.66 -0.67
CA GLY A 130 33.11 -18.15 -1.24
C GLY A 130 34.08 -17.05 -1.68
N GLN A 131 33.59 -15.94 -2.25
CA GLN A 131 34.45 -14.82 -2.65
C GLN A 131 34.95 -14.01 -1.46
N LEU A 132 34.13 -13.85 -0.42
CA LEU A 132 34.56 -13.23 0.83
C LEU A 132 35.59 -14.10 1.54
N CYS A 133 35.37 -15.41 1.61
CA CYS A 133 36.32 -16.34 2.19
C CYS A 133 37.66 -16.30 1.47
N SER A 134 37.64 -16.31 0.13
CA SER A 134 38.85 -16.15 -0.67
C SER A 134 39.54 -14.80 -0.42
N SER A 135 38.80 -13.70 -0.40
CA SER A 135 39.36 -12.34 -0.20
C SER A 135 39.94 -12.13 1.21
N LEU A 136 39.42 -12.84 2.22
CA LEU A 136 39.78 -12.68 3.63
C LEU A 136 40.62 -13.83 4.17
N ASN A 137 41.11 -14.72 3.29
CA ASN A 137 41.89 -15.92 3.61
C ASN A 137 41.20 -16.81 4.67
N ILE A 138 39.90 -17.05 4.51
CA ILE A 138 39.13 -17.96 5.34
C ILE A 138 39.13 -19.34 4.67
N PRO A 139 39.56 -20.41 5.36
CA PRO A 139 39.49 -21.76 4.83
C PRO A 139 38.02 -22.17 4.65
N VAL A 140 37.70 -22.79 3.51
CA VAL A 140 36.37 -23.34 3.22
C VAL A 140 36.53 -24.83 2.94
N TYR A 141 35.80 -25.64 3.70
CA TYR A 141 35.71 -27.08 3.53
C TYR A 141 34.25 -27.42 3.23
N ASP A 142 34.01 -28.44 2.40
CA ASP A 142 32.66 -28.93 2.05
C ASP A 142 31.66 -27.82 1.68
N ARG A 143 32.05 -26.98 0.71
CA ARG A 143 31.20 -25.88 0.22
C ARG A 143 29.88 -26.43 -0.33
N HIS A 144 28.78 -25.69 -0.11
CA HIS A 144 27.41 -26.12 -0.47
C HIS A 144 26.89 -27.29 0.38
N ARG A 145 27.43 -27.41 1.59
CA ARG A 145 26.84 -28.15 2.70
C ARG A 145 26.58 -27.15 3.81
N ALA A 146 25.44 -27.30 4.49
CA ALA A 146 25.04 -26.34 5.52
C ALA A 146 26.11 -26.21 6.61
N LYS A 147 26.77 -27.32 7.00
CA LYS A 147 27.84 -27.29 7.99
C LYS A 147 29.08 -26.54 7.49
N GLY A 148 29.56 -26.84 6.28
CA GLY A 148 30.74 -26.18 5.71
C GLY A 148 30.54 -24.67 5.57
N ASP A 149 29.35 -24.26 5.12
CA ASP A 149 29.00 -22.85 4.95
C ASP A 149 28.75 -22.15 6.32
N THR A 150 28.22 -22.87 7.32
CA THR A 150 28.11 -22.38 8.71
C THR A 150 29.48 -22.13 9.34
N ASP A 151 30.40 -23.07 9.20
CA ASP A 151 31.76 -22.98 9.77
C ASP A 151 32.52 -21.79 9.13
N ALA A 152 32.44 -21.66 7.80
CA ALA A 152 33.01 -20.53 7.07
C ALA A 152 32.36 -19.20 7.50
N THR A 153 31.05 -19.18 7.69
CA THR A 153 30.31 -17.99 8.14
C THR A 153 30.67 -17.61 9.57
N ALA A 154 30.93 -18.57 10.46
CA ALA A 154 31.36 -18.30 11.83
C ALA A 154 32.73 -17.62 11.87
N ILE A 155 33.70 -18.09 11.06
CA ILE A 155 35.02 -17.44 10.94
C ILE A 155 34.89 -16.04 10.34
N LEU A 156 34.07 -15.90 9.28
CA LEU A 156 33.78 -14.59 8.68
C LEU A 156 33.17 -13.64 9.71
N PHE A 157 32.24 -14.14 10.52
CA PHE A 157 31.57 -13.36 11.56
C PHE A 157 32.55 -12.88 12.63
N GLY A 158 33.47 -13.73 13.09
CA GLY A 158 34.56 -13.35 13.98
C GLY A 158 35.41 -12.22 13.40
N LYS A 159 35.85 -12.35 12.14
CA LYS A 159 36.59 -11.29 11.44
C LYS A 159 35.79 -9.99 11.32
N LEU A 160 34.48 -10.06 11.08
CA LEU A 160 33.63 -8.87 11.03
C LEU A 160 33.57 -8.18 12.39
N LEU A 161 33.42 -8.93 13.49
CA LEU A 161 33.43 -8.38 14.85
C LEU A 161 34.75 -7.69 15.18
N GLU A 162 35.88 -8.32 14.85
CA GLU A 162 37.22 -7.76 15.07
C GLU A 162 37.46 -6.46 14.29
N ASN A 163 36.83 -6.32 13.11
CA ASN A 163 37.03 -5.18 12.22
C ASN A 163 35.92 -4.11 12.31
N ASP A 164 34.95 -4.25 13.23
CA ASP A 164 33.91 -3.23 13.43
C ASP A 164 34.42 -2.03 14.25
N THR A 165 35.17 -1.16 13.58
CA THR A 165 35.67 0.09 14.17
C THR A 165 34.60 1.17 14.32
N LYS A 166 33.39 0.99 13.75
CA LYS A 166 32.34 2.02 13.66
C LYS A 166 31.07 1.69 14.45
N GLY A 167 31.08 0.60 15.22
CA GLY A 167 29.91 0.14 15.97
C GLY A 167 28.73 -0.25 15.07
N ILE A 168 29.00 -0.73 13.87
CA ILE A 168 28.01 -1.16 12.87
C ILE A 168 27.11 -2.27 13.43
N PHE A 169 27.66 -3.19 14.24
CA PHE A 169 26.87 -4.27 14.84
C PHE A 169 25.78 -3.74 15.78
N GLY A 170 26.11 -2.77 16.63
CA GLY A 170 25.15 -2.12 17.53
C GLY A 170 24.01 -1.43 16.76
N ARG A 171 24.36 -0.74 15.66
CA ARG A 171 23.38 -0.07 14.78
C ARG A 171 22.44 -1.05 14.08
N GLN A 172 22.91 -2.25 13.70
CA GLN A 172 22.08 -3.26 13.04
C GLN A 172 21.20 -4.05 14.03
N LEU A 173 21.68 -4.30 15.25
CA LEU A 173 20.96 -5.06 16.29
C LEU A 173 19.91 -4.27 17.05
N HIS A 174 20.13 -2.97 17.16
CA HIS A 174 19.20 -2.03 17.76
C HIS A 174 18.84 -0.97 16.71
N PRO A 175 17.87 -1.26 15.81
CA PRO A 175 17.37 -0.27 14.87
C PRO A 175 16.81 0.99 15.55
N ARG A 176 16.56 0.90 16.87
CA ARG A 176 16.06 1.96 17.74
C ARG A 176 17.13 2.78 18.48
N SER A 177 18.41 2.40 18.46
CA SER A 177 19.50 3.22 19.01
C SER A 177 20.22 3.93 17.86
N GLY A 178 19.74 5.14 17.59
CA GLY A 178 20.21 6.04 16.55
C GLY A 178 21.71 6.31 16.59
N GLU A 179 22.38 5.97 15.49
CA GLU A 179 22.81 7.05 14.61
C GLU A 179 21.96 6.93 13.35
N MET A 180 20.71 7.39 13.49
CA MET A 180 19.91 7.83 12.37
C MET A 180 20.76 8.92 11.69
N ALA A 181 21.14 8.72 10.44
CA ALA A 181 21.46 9.88 9.61
C ALA A 181 20.13 10.58 9.35
N LEU A 182 19.60 11.21 10.41
CA LEU A 182 18.55 12.19 10.29
C LEU A 182 18.97 13.17 9.20
N PRO A 183 18.01 13.76 8.48
CA PRO A 183 18.28 15.02 7.84
C PRO A 183 19.13 15.92 8.74
N PRO A 184 20.19 16.55 8.21
CA PRO A 184 21.07 17.38 9.03
C PRO A 184 20.32 18.52 9.72
N LEU A 185 19.16 18.90 9.18
CA LEU A 185 18.30 19.97 9.65
C LEU A 185 17.17 19.51 10.58
N LEU A 186 16.91 18.20 10.69
CA LEU A 186 15.77 17.68 11.46
C LEU A 186 16.21 17.28 12.88
N PRO A 187 15.70 17.92 13.93
CA PRO A 187 16.03 17.55 15.30
C PRO A 187 15.47 16.16 15.65
N GLY A 188 16.26 15.33 16.34
CA GLY A 188 15.82 13.97 16.70
C GLY A 188 14.59 13.91 17.61
N HIS A 189 14.31 14.95 18.37
CA HIS A 189 13.11 15.02 19.21
C HIS A 189 11.81 15.11 18.40
N VAL A 190 11.84 15.67 17.19
CA VAL A 190 10.68 15.75 16.28
C VAL A 190 10.25 14.34 15.89
N VAL A 191 11.22 13.49 15.52
CA VAL A 191 10.96 12.09 15.13
C VAL A 191 10.40 11.26 16.28
N ASN A 192 10.86 11.52 17.51
CA ASN A 192 10.37 10.79 18.70
C ASN A 192 8.91 11.10 19.03
N LYS A 193 8.42 12.29 18.68
CA LYS A 193 7.03 12.73 18.91
C LYS A 193 6.05 12.30 17.82
N LEU A 194 6.51 11.63 16.76
CA LEU A 194 5.63 11.21 15.66
C LEU A 194 4.62 10.15 16.14
N PRO A 195 3.33 10.31 15.80
CA PRO A 195 2.30 9.36 16.20
C PRO A 195 2.41 8.02 15.44
N GLU A 196 1.96 6.95 16.09
CA GLU A 196 1.88 5.60 15.52
C GLU A 196 0.47 5.26 14.98
N SER A 197 -0.36 6.28 14.78
CA SER A 197 -1.75 6.21 14.30
C SER A 197 -1.90 6.60 12.82
N PRO A 198 -3.10 6.39 12.22
CA PRO A 198 -3.40 6.84 10.88
C PRO A 198 -3.53 8.36 10.76
N GLY A 199 -3.02 8.91 9.66
CA GLY A 199 -3.20 10.32 9.35
C GLY A 199 -2.32 10.84 8.22
N VAL A 200 -2.19 12.16 8.18
CA VAL A 200 -1.43 12.91 7.19
C VAL A 200 -0.22 13.55 7.86
N TYR A 201 0.92 13.53 7.19
CA TYR A 201 2.15 14.18 7.64
C TYR A 201 2.69 15.13 6.58
N TYR A 202 3.40 16.14 7.05
CA TYR A 202 3.92 17.25 6.26
C TYR A 202 5.41 17.38 6.54
N PHE A 203 6.25 17.41 5.50
CA PHE A 203 7.64 17.80 5.66
C PHE A 203 7.77 19.28 5.35
N LEU A 204 8.46 20.00 6.23
CA LEU A 204 8.68 21.44 6.14
C LEU A 204 10.16 21.73 5.97
N ASP A 205 10.49 22.75 5.19
CA ASP A 205 11.86 23.29 5.10
C ASP A 205 12.19 24.23 6.27
N GLU A 206 13.42 24.77 6.29
CA GLU A 206 13.87 25.72 7.33
C GLU A 206 13.03 26.99 7.41
N LYS A 207 12.29 27.33 6.35
CA LYS A 207 11.41 28.51 6.28
C LYS A 207 9.97 28.18 6.69
N GLY A 208 9.70 26.93 7.09
CA GLY A 208 8.35 26.45 7.41
C GLY A 208 7.47 26.22 6.18
N GLN A 209 8.03 26.13 4.98
CA GLN A 209 7.26 25.82 3.78
C GLN A 209 7.03 24.32 3.64
N ILE A 210 5.79 23.92 3.36
CA ILE A 210 5.44 22.50 3.12
C ILE A 210 6.05 22.06 1.79
N ILE A 211 7.07 21.20 1.86
CA ILE A 211 7.77 20.65 0.71
C ILE A 211 7.24 19.27 0.29
N TYR A 212 6.58 18.56 1.22
CA TYR A 212 5.95 17.27 0.95
C TYR A 212 4.74 17.03 1.86
N VAL A 213 3.73 16.34 1.32
CA VAL A 213 2.56 15.83 2.05
C VAL A 213 2.42 14.34 1.77
N GLY A 214 2.22 13.53 2.80
CA GLY A 214 1.98 12.10 2.66
C GLY A 214 0.92 11.59 3.64
N LYS A 215 0.35 10.42 3.36
CA LYS A 215 -0.55 9.69 4.26
C LYS A 215 0.05 8.39 4.79
N ALA A 216 -0.45 7.91 5.92
CA ALA A 216 -0.10 6.59 6.46
C ALA A 216 -1.19 6.01 7.38
N ILE A 217 -1.20 4.68 7.50
CA ILE A 217 -1.87 3.96 8.61
C ILE A 217 -1.04 4.06 9.90
N ASN A 218 0.29 4.18 9.78
CA ASN A 218 1.20 4.45 10.88
C ASN A 218 2.20 5.52 10.43
N ILE A 219 1.98 6.75 10.89
CA ILE A 219 2.74 7.94 10.46
C ILE A 219 4.23 7.75 10.74
N LYS A 220 4.60 7.45 11.98
CA LYS A 220 6.01 7.28 12.38
C LYS A 220 6.77 6.27 11.52
N LYS A 221 6.20 5.08 11.30
CA LYS A 221 6.81 4.04 10.46
C LYS A 221 6.96 4.51 9.02
N ARG A 222 5.98 5.22 8.48
CA ARG A 222 6.01 5.72 7.10
C ARG A 222 7.05 6.84 6.92
N VAL A 223 7.07 7.81 7.84
CA VAL A 223 8.05 8.90 7.87
C VAL A 223 9.47 8.35 7.93
N LEU A 224 9.74 7.43 8.85
CA LEU A 224 11.06 6.77 8.95
C LEU A 224 11.41 6.03 7.66
N GLY A 225 10.43 5.43 6.98
CA GLY A 225 10.61 4.79 5.68
C GLY A 225 11.20 5.72 4.61
N HIS A 226 10.82 6.99 4.58
CA HIS A 226 11.40 7.98 3.66
C HIS A 226 12.89 8.20 3.93
N PHE A 227 13.32 8.20 5.19
CA PHE A 227 14.73 8.39 5.56
C PHE A 227 15.60 7.15 5.34
N TYR A 228 15.00 5.97 5.25
CA TYR A 228 15.72 4.73 4.88
C TYR A 228 15.84 4.54 3.37
N ASP A 229 14.99 5.19 2.58
CA ASP A 229 15.01 5.09 1.13
C ASP A 229 16.20 5.88 0.55
N LYS A 230 16.99 5.21 -0.29
CA LYS A 230 18.23 5.75 -0.87
C LYS A 230 18.04 6.31 -2.28
N THR A 231 16.81 6.44 -2.76
CA THR A 231 16.54 7.09 -4.05
C THR A 231 16.91 8.57 -3.99
N ALA A 232 17.40 9.12 -5.10
CA ALA A 232 17.87 10.51 -5.16
C ALA A 232 16.80 11.54 -4.73
N ARG A 233 15.51 11.25 -5.01
CA ARG A 233 14.38 12.08 -4.59
C ARG A 233 14.20 12.09 -3.08
N GLU A 234 14.22 10.92 -2.46
CA GLU A 234 14.02 10.77 -1.00
C GLU A 234 15.20 11.40 -0.25
N ILE A 235 16.43 11.22 -0.74
CA ILE A 235 17.62 11.88 -0.19
C ILE A 235 17.51 13.41 -0.30
N ALA A 236 17.08 13.94 -1.45
CA ALA A 236 16.93 15.38 -1.63
C ALA A 236 15.85 15.96 -0.73
N MET A 237 14.70 15.28 -0.63
CA MET A 237 13.60 15.69 0.25
C MET A 237 14.02 15.64 1.72
N ALA A 238 14.68 14.56 2.15
CA ALA A 238 15.21 14.41 3.49
C ALA A 238 16.17 15.57 3.80
N ARG A 239 17.13 15.88 2.92
CA ARG A 239 18.09 16.99 3.12
C ARG A 239 17.44 18.37 3.30
N GLU A 240 16.31 18.62 2.66
CA GLU A 240 15.57 19.89 2.77
C GLU A 240 14.58 19.89 3.95
N THR A 241 14.36 18.76 4.63
CA THR A 241 13.40 18.66 5.74
C THR A 241 14.03 19.17 7.04
N ALA A 242 13.47 20.24 7.58
CA ALA A 242 13.82 20.82 8.89
C ALA A 242 12.81 20.46 9.99
N ASP A 243 11.53 20.26 9.63
CA ASP A 243 10.49 19.90 10.60
C ASP A 243 9.42 18.98 9.98
N ILE A 244 8.65 18.31 10.84
CA ILE A 244 7.58 17.40 10.47
C ILE A 244 6.33 17.67 11.30
N HIS A 245 5.26 18.07 10.63
CA HIS A 245 3.94 18.19 11.25
C HIS A 245 3.08 16.98 10.91
N CYS A 246 2.18 16.62 11.83
CA CYS A 246 1.27 15.48 11.67
C CYS A 246 -0.17 15.89 12.04
N GLU A 247 -1.13 15.30 11.34
CA GLU A 247 -2.56 15.44 11.60
C GLU A 247 -3.17 14.03 11.63
N GLU A 248 -3.60 13.60 12.82
CA GLU A 248 -4.24 12.30 13.02
C GLU A 248 -5.67 12.34 12.47
N THR A 249 -6.06 11.30 11.73
CA THR A 249 -7.38 11.20 11.10
C THR A 249 -8.21 10.04 11.63
N GLY A 250 -7.62 9.15 12.46
CA GLY A 250 -8.29 7.99 13.01
C GLY A 250 -8.39 6.80 12.06
N ASN A 251 -8.63 7.04 10.77
CA ASN A 251 -8.76 6.02 9.74
C ASN A 251 -8.02 6.38 8.44
N GLU A 252 -7.81 5.37 7.59
CA GLU A 252 -7.11 5.53 6.31
C GLU A 252 -7.92 6.32 5.27
N LEU A 253 -9.24 6.18 5.24
CA LEU A 253 -10.10 6.86 4.27
C LEU A 253 -9.96 8.37 4.41
N LEU A 254 -10.10 8.90 5.63
CA LEU A 254 -9.91 10.32 5.88
C LEU A 254 -8.46 10.76 5.63
N ALA A 255 -7.46 9.92 5.93
CA ALA A 255 -6.06 10.23 5.60
C ALA A 255 -5.85 10.43 4.09
N LEU A 256 -6.46 9.58 3.25
CA LEU A 256 -6.44 9.70 1.79
C LEU A 256 -7.10 11.00 1.30
N ILE A 257 -8.28 11.30 1.85
CA ILE A 257 -9.06 12.51 1.52
C ILE A 257 -8.27 13.77 1.89
N ARG A 258 -7.69 13.80 3.09
CA ARG A 258 -6.90 14.91 3.62
C ARG A 258 -5.61 15.12 2.84
N GLU A 259 -4.87 14.04 2.51
CA GLU A 259 -3.67 14.13 1.68
C GLU A 259 -3.98 14.79 0.33
N SER A 260 -5.03 14.32 -0.36
CA SER A 260 -5.44 14.88 -1.65
C SER A 260 -5.78 16.37 -1.56
N THR A 261 -6.49 16.76 -0.50
CA THR A 261 -6.85 18.15 -0.22
C THR A 261 -5.59 19.00 -0.03
N LYS A 262 -4.66 18.53 0.79
CA LYS A 262 -3.45 19.28 1.17
C LYS A 262 -2.43 19.41 0.04
N ILE A 263 -2.30 18.38 -0.80
CA ILE A 263 -1.47 18.48 -2.02
C ILE A 263 -1.98 19.59 -2.94
N LYS A 264 -3.30 19.72 -3.11
CA LYS A 264 -3.91 20.77 -3.95
C LYS A 264 -3.95 22.15 -3.29
N GLN A 265 -3.88 22.24 -1.96
CA GLN A 265 -3.77 23.51 -1.24
C GLN A 265 -2.35 24.07 -1.30
N HIS A 266 -1.33 23.22 -1.13
CA HIS A 266 0.05 23.66 -0.93
C HIS A 266 0.98 23.44 -2.13
N PHE A 267 0.60 22.62 -3.11
CA PHE A 267 1.43 22.23 -4.26
C PHE A 267 2.88 21.84 -3.90
N PRO A 268 3.10 20.96 -2.91
CA PRO A 268 4.41 20.77 -2.29
C PRO A 268 5.46 20.29 -3.30
N LYS A 269 6.66 20.86 -3.30
CA LYS A 269 7.75 20.59 -4.27
C LYS A 269 7.92 19.10 -4.61
N PHE A 270 7.98 18.22 -3.62
CA PHE A 270 8.28 16.80 -3.80
C PHE A 270 7.07 15.92 -4.12
N ASN A 271 5.83 16.38 -4.03
CA ASN A 271 4.66 15.64 -4.53
C ASN A 271 4.64 15.69 -6.06
N LYS A 272 4.54 14.55 -6.75
CA LYS A 272 4.40 14.51 -8.22
C LYS A 272 2.95 14.31 -8.67
N ALA A 273 2.24 13.42 -7.98
CA ALA A 273 0.85 13.11 -8.25
C ALA A 273 -0.09 14.22 -7.75
N GLN A 274 -1.30 14.27 -8.30
CA GLN A 274 -2.42 15.13 -7.85
C GLN A 274 -2.21 16.65 -7.89
N LYS A 275 -1.09 17.13 -8.47
CA LYS A 275 -0.78 18.56 -8.61
C LYS A 275 -1.50 19.28 -9.75
N LYS A 276 -1.91 18.57 -10.81
CA LYS A 276 -2.59 19.22 -11.93
C LYS A 276 -4.09 19.24 -11.64
N PRO A 277 -4.78 20.39 -11.73
CA PRO A 277 -6.23 20.42 -11.67
C PRO A 277 -6.76 19.54 -12.82
N SER A 278 -7.56 18.52 -12.48
CA SER A 278 -8.16 17.67 -13.50
C SER A 278 -9.21 18.47 -14.27
N LYS A 279 -9.21 18.39 -15.59
CA LYS A 279 -10.33 18.85 -16.40
C LYS A 279 -11.53 17.94 -16.10
N GLY A 280 -12.48 18.43 -15.30
CA GLY A 280 -13.77 17.79 -15.14
C GLY A 280 -14.65 18.06 -16.37
N TYR A 281 -15.56 17.14 -16.65
CA TYR A 281 -16.60 17.27 -17.66
C TYR A 281 -17.96 17.13 -16.97
N GLY A 282 -18.88 18.04 -17.25
CA GLY A 282 -20.25 17.95 -16.78
C GLY A 282 -21.18 17.52 -17.92
N ILE A 283 -22.11 16.62 -17.64
CA ILE A 283 -23.27 16.39 -18.51
C ILE A 283 -24.21 17.58 -18.36
N THR A 284 -24.71 18.08 -19.47
CA THR A 284 -25.59 19.24 -19.53
C THR A 284 -26.72 18.97 -20.52
N ALA A 285 -27.86 19.61 -20.30
CA ALA A 285 -28.97 19.57 -21.23
C ALA A 285 -29.33 20.99 -21.69
N TYR A 286 -29.71 21.13 -22.95
CA TYR A 286 -30.17 22.40 -23.51
C TYR A 286 -31.16 22.15 -24.65
N THR A 287 -32.08 23.08 -24.88
CA THR A 287 -33.07 22.98 -25.97
C THR A 287 -32.63 23.79 -27.18
N ASP A 288 -32.73 23.23 -28.38
CA ASP A 288 -32.43 23.94 -29.62
C ASP A 288 -33.60 24.81 -30.12
N ARG A 289 -33.38 25.54 -31.22
CA ARG A 289 -34.41 26.41 -31.84
C ARG A 289 -35.60 25.64 -32.41
N LYS A 290 -35.48 24.33 -32.62
CA LYS A 290 -36.55 23.45 -33.09
C LYS A 290 -37.32 22.82 -31.92
N GLY A 291 -37.01 23.20 -30.69
CA GLY A 291 -37.64 22.67 -29.48
C GLY A 291 -37.17 21.28 -29.09
N ILE A 292 -36.10 20.74 -29.68
CA ILE A 292 -35.56 19.42 -29.34
C ILE A 292 -34.58 19.57 -28.17
N LEU A 293 -34.70 18.71 -27.15
CA LEU A 293 -33.83 18.70 -25.98
C LEU A 293 -32.57 17.86 -26.25
N HIS A 294 -31.40 18.48 -26.09
CA HIS A 294 -30.10 17.85 -26.28
C HIS A 294 -29.54 17.44 -24.92
N LEU A 295 -28.82 16.32 -24.88
CA LEU A 295 -28.04 15.88 -23.73
C LEU A 295 -26.59 15.75 -24.16
N GLY A 296 -25.66 16.50 -23.57
CA GLY A 296 -24.28 16.50 -24.01
C GLY A 296 -23.32 16.60 -22.84
N TYR A 297 -22.03 16.66 -23.14
CA TYR A 297 -21.00 16.92 -22.13
C TYR A 297 -20.17 18.13 -22.53
N ASN A 298 -19.70 18.89 -21.55
CA ASN A 298 -18.77 19.99 -21.76
C ASN A 298 -17.79 20.08 -20.58
N GLN A 299 -16.74 20.90 -20.70
CA GLN A 299 -15.84 21.18 -19.59
C GLN A 299 -16.66 21.71 -18.40
N LEU A 300 -16.45 21.16 -17.22
CA LEU A 300 -17.24 21.44 -16.02
C LEU A 300 -17.34 22.94 -15.71
N ARG A 301 -16.28 23.71 -15.99
CA ARG A 301 -16.26 25.18 -15.82
C ARG A 301 -17.24 25.95 -16.73
N LEU A 302 -17.75 25.31 -17.78
CA LEU A 302 -18.70 25.88 -18.76
C LEU A 302 -20.12 25.34 -18.56
N VAL A 303 -20.32 24.45 -17.59
CA VAL A 303 -21.62 23.81 -17.34
C VAL A 303 -22.22 24.42 -16.08
N THR A 304 -23.40 25.01 -16.22
CA THR A 304 -24.27 25.40 -15.12
C THR A 304 -25.16 24.21 -14.77
N ASP A 305 -25.15 23.80 -13.51
CA ASP A 305 -25.92 22.67 -12.95
C ASP A 305 -25.73 21.34 -13.72
N PRO A 306 -24.55 20.69 -13.59
CA PRO A 306 -24.26 19.47 -14.32
C PRO A 306 -25.17 18.33 -13.86
N ILE A 307 -25.77 17.58 -14.81
CA ILE A 307 -26.61 16.38 -14.57
C ILE A 307 -25.76 15.19 -14.09
N GLY A 308 -24.48 15.17 -14.45
CA GLY A 308 -23.49 14.22 -13.93
C GLY A 308 -22.09 14.75 -14.15
N VAL A 309 -21.15 14.42 -13.27
CA VAL A 309 -19.76 14.89 -13.37
C VAL A 309 -18.84 13.71 -13.62
N PHE A 310 -18.05 13.82 -14.67
CA PHE A 310 -17.13 12.80 -15.15
C PHE A 310 -15.75 13.41 -15.36
N TYR A 311 -14.73 12.57 -15.51
CA TYR A 311 -13.35 13.03 -15.52
C TYR A 311 -12.51 12.52 -16.68
N SER A 312 -13.16 11.83 -17.61
CA SER A 312 -12.66 11.58 -18.95
C SER A 312 -13.81 11.72 -19.95
N VAL A 313 -13.48 12.09 -21.18
CA VAL A 313 -14.45 12.10 -22.28
C VAL A 313 -15.01 10.68 -22.51
N THR A 314 -14.19 9.65 -22.32
CA THR A 314 -14.60 8.26 -22.45
C THR A 314 -15.68 7.88 -21.43
N GLU A 315 -15.57 8.32 -20.19
CA GLU A 315 -16.62 8.12 -19.17
C GLU A 315 -17.92 8.85 -19.54
N CYS A 316 -17.83 10.10 -20.01
CA CYS A 316 -19.01 10.82 -20.51
C CYS A 316 -19.70 10.06 -21.65
N ILE A 317 -18.91 9.56 -22.62
CA ILE A 317 -19.41 8.81 -23.76
C ILE A 317 -20.09 7.52 -23.29
N ALA A 318 -19.43 6.73 -22.43
CA ALA A 318 -19.99 5.49 -21.90
C ALA A 318 -21.31 5.73 -21.15
N PHE A 319 -21.38 6.81 -20.36
CA PHE A 319 -22.59 7.21 -19.66
C PHE A 319 -23.72 7.61 -20.62
N LEU A 320 -23.41 8.42 -21.64
CA LEU A 320 -24.38 8.81 -22.65
C LEU A 320 -24.83 7.63 -23.52
N GLU A 321 -23.93 6.67 -23.81
CA GLU A 321 -24.27 5.40 -24.48
C GLU A 321 -25.30 4.61 -23.65
N GLN A 322 -25.10 4.51 -22.34
CA GLN A 322 -26.04 3.85 -21.43
C GLN A 322 -27.40 4.55 -21.39
N CYS A 323 -27.41 5.89 -21.29
CA CYS A 323 -28.64 6.67 -21.33
C CYS A 323 -29.40 6.47 -22.65
N CYS A 324 -28.68 6.45 -23.79
CA CYS A 324 -29.31 6.19 -25.08
C CYS A 324 -29.92 4.79 -25.14
N ALA A 325 -29.22 3.78 -24.65
CA ALA A 325 -29.69 2.39 -24.64
C ALA A 325 -30.94 2.21 -23.75
N GLN A 326 -30.98 2.87 -22.60
CA GLN A 326 -32.06 2.70 -21.62
C GLN A 326 -33.34 3.47 -21.98
N TYR A 327 -33.21 4.68 -22.52
CA TYR A 327 -34.36 5.60 -22.75
C TYR A 327 -34.68 5.82 -24.23
N ASP A 328 -34.14 5.01 -25.14
CA ASP A 328 -34.34 5.15 -26.60
C ASP A 328 -34.03 6.57 -27.12
N LEU A 329 -32.92 7.14 -26.63
CA LEU A 329 -32.49 8.48 -27.02
C LEU A 329 -31.70 8.42 -28.33
N CYS A 330 -31.71 9.53 -29.06
CA CYS A 330 -31.04 9.60 -30.36
C CYS A 330 -29.55 9.92 -30.18
N PRO A 331 -28.61 9.07 -30.67
CA PRO A 331 -27.17 9.32 -30.55
C PRO A 331 -26.68 10.66 -31.12
N ARG A 332 -27.44 11.23 -32.06
CA ARG A 332 -27.17 12.56 -32.64
C ARG A 332 -27.48 13.68 -31.65
N PHE A 333 -28.65 13.62 -31.00
CA PHE A 333 -29.10 14.64 -30.04
C PHE A 333 -28.53 14.43 -28.64
N THR A 334 -27.83 13.30 -28.41
CA THR A 334 -27.01 13.06 -27.23
C THR A 334 -25.51 13.36 -27.44
N HIS A 335 -25.15 14.00 -28.56
CA HIS A 335 -23.77 14.36 -28.92
C HIS A 335 -22.78 13.19 -29.03
N LEU A 336 -23.25 11.95 -29.16
CA LEU A 336 -22.40 10.79 -29.47
C LEU A 336 -21.97 10.77 -30.95
N GLN A 337 -22.75 11.39 -31.83
CA GLN A 337 -22.42 11.57 -33.24
C GLN A 337 -22.56 13.04 -33.65
N HIS A 338 -21.50 13.60 -34.24
CA HIS A 338 -21.48 14.97 -34.76
C HIS A 338 -21.58 14.97 -36.29
N ASN A 339 -22.10 16.07 -36.85
CA ASN A 339 -22.14 16.33 -38.31
C ASN A 339 -22.89 15.29 -39.15
N VAL A 340 -23.85 14.58 -38.57
CA VAL A 340 -24.72 13.63 -39.27
C VAL A 340 -26.16 14.14 -39.32
N SER A 341 -26.85 13.95 -40.44
CA SER A 341 -28.28 14.26 -40.57
C SER A 341 -29.14 13.20 -39.88
N GLN A 342 -28.75 11.93 -39.99
CA GLN A 342 -29.41 10.78 -39.38
C GLN A 342 -28.42 10.02 -38.49
N CYS A 343 -28.87 9.53 -37.33
CA CYS A 343 -28.01 8.73 -36.47
C CYS A 343 -27.78 7.33 -37.05
N SER A 344 -26.56 6.84 -36.93
CA SER A 344 -26.09 5.54 -37.42
C SER A 344 -25.03 4.98 -36.47
N HIS A 345 -25.37 4.88 -35.18
CA HIS A 345 -24.41 4.47 -34.17
C HIS A 345 -24.26 2.95 -34.15
N TYR A 346 -23.04 2.45 -34.33
CA TYR A 346 -22.75 1.01 -34.47
C TYR A 346 -23.28 0.11 -33.33
N LYS A 347 -23.40 0.65 -32.11
CA LYS A 347 -23.97 -0.04 -30.94
C LYS A 347 -25.45 0.25 -30.67
N LEU A 348 -25.99 1.37 -31.15
CA LEU A 348 -27.27 1.91 -30.68
C LEU A 348 -28.24 2.03 -31.86
N ASN A 349 -29.18 1.08 -31.96
CA ASN A 349 -30.19 1.00 -33.02
C ASN A 349 -31.62 1.25 -32.50
N ASN A 350 -31.77 1.79 -31.29
CA ASN A 350 -33.04 1.97 -30.59
C ASN A 350 -33.64 3.39 -30.73
N CYS A 351 -33.01 4.26 -31.52
CA CYS A 351 -33.53 5.59 -31.81
C CYS A 351 -34.88 5.49 -32.57
N ARG A 352 -35.92 6.17 -32.05
CA ARG A 352 -37.28 6.21 -32.65
C ARG A 352 -37.45 7.22 -33.80
N GLY A 353 -36.35 7.65 -34.40
CA GLY A 353 -36.40 8.43 -35.64
C GLY A 353 -36.65 9.94 -35.48
N ILE A 354 -36.47 10.54 -34.30
CA ILE A 354 -36.49 12.01 -34.12
C ILE A 354 -35.52 12.72 -35.09
N CYS A 355 -34.37 12.11 -35.38
CA CYS A 355 -33.41 12.65 -36.35
C CYS A 355 -33.87 12.57 -37.82
N ARG A 356 -34.85 11.71 -38.11
CA ARG A 356 -35.47 11.49 -39.43
C ARG A 356 -36.82 12.20 -39.59
N GLY A 357 -37.34 12.79 -38.52
CA GLY A 357 -38.67 13.41 -38.49
C GLY A 357 -39.82 12.41 -38.31
N GLU A 358 -39.52 11.18 -37.91
CA GLU A 358 -40.51 10.11 -37.66
C GLU A 358 -41.16 10.22 -36.27
N GLU A 359 -40.59 11.05 -35.39
CA GLU A 359 -41.03 11.29 -34.02
C GLU A 359 -41.19 12.79 -33.75
N GLN A 360 -42.21 13.17 -32.97
CA GLN A 360 -42.44 14.54 -32.56
C GLN A 360 -41.47 14.97 -31.44
N PRO A 361 -40.96 16.22 -31.45
CA PRO A 361 -40.06 16.73 -30.41
C PRO A 361 -40.58 16.56 -28.98
N GLU A 362 -41.88 16.74 -28.76
CA GLU A 362 -42.51 16.66 -27.43
C GLU A 362 -42.37 15.26 -26.83
N THR A 363 -42.60 14.22 -27.63
CA THR A 363 -42.50 12.81 -27.23
C THR A 363 -41.05 12.42 -26.95
N TYR A 364 -40.12 12.88 -27.78
CA TYR A 364 -38.69 12.66 -27.57
C TYR A 364 -38.21 13.35 -26.29
N ASN A 365 -38.60 14.62 -26.10
CA ASN A 365 -38.22 15.42 -24.94
C ASN A 365 -38.73 14.82 -23.62
N LEU A 366 -39.90 14.16 -23.62
CA LEU A 366 -40.41 13.47 -22.43
C LEU A 366 -39.44 12.39 -21.96
N ARG A 367 -38.88 11.59 -22.88
CA ARG A 367 -37.89 10.55 -22.54
C ARG A 367 -36.56 11.13 -22.07
N VAL A 368 -36.12 12.23 -22.68
CA VAL A 368 -34.91 12.93 -22.21
C VAL A 368 -35.11 13.47 -20.80
N ARG A 369 -36.28 14.07 -20.49
CA ARG A 369 -36.59 14.54 -19.12
C ARG A 369 -36.66 13.38 -18.14
N GLN A 370 -37.30 12.26 -18.50
CA GLN A 370 -37.34 11.06 -17.67
C GLN A 370 -35.91 10.56 -17.37
N ALA A 371 -35.04 10.50 -18.37
CA ALA A 371 -33.65 10.10 -18.18
C ALA A 371 -32.94 11.04 -17.18
N ILE A 372 -33.13 12.36 -17.32
CA ILE A 372 -32.53 13.35 -16.41
C ILE A 372 -33.08 13.17 -14.99
N GLU A 373 -34.39 12.99 -14.83
CA GLU A 373 -35.04 12.80 -13.53
C GLU A 373 -34.58 11.50 -12.84
N ASP A 374 -34.48 10.40 -13.59
CA ASP A 374 -33.98 9.12 -13.09
C ASP A 374 -32.49 9.23 -12.68
N ILE A 375 -31.67 9.97 -13.45
CA ILE A 375 -30.26 10.21 -13.09
C ILE A 375 -30.15 11.08 -11.83
N LEU A 376 -30.96 12.13 -11.73
CA LEU A 376 -30.95 13.03 -10.59
C LEU A 376 -31.49 12.35 -9.33
N SER A 377 -32.48 11.47 -9.46
CA SER A 377 -33.03 10.68 -8.34
C SER A 377 -32.09 9.58 -7.85
N LEU A 378 -31.20 9.08 -8.71
CA LEU A 378 -30.11 8.16 -8.32
C LEU A 378 -28.96 8.86 -7.58
N ARG A 379 -28.97 10.18 -7.42
CA ARG A 379 -28.00 10.89 -6.59
C ARG A 379 -28.28 10.65 -5.12
N GLU A 380 -27.72 9.56 -4.61
CA GLU A 380 -27.81 9.22 -3.20
C GLU A 380 -27.03 10.25 -2.38
N ASN A 381 -27.71 10.83 -1.39
CA ASN A 381 -27.11 11.57 -0.31
C ASN A 381 -26.82 10.59 0.82
N PHE A 382 -25.57 10.52 1.28
CA PHE A 382 -25.21 9.61 2.36
C PHE A 382 -24.02 10.11 3.17
N PHE A 383 -23.90 9.56 4.37
CA PHE A 383 -22.72 9.69 5.22
C PHE A 383 -21.96 8.38 5.26
N ILE A 384 -20.64 8.44 5.24
CA ILE A 384 -19.77 7.31 5.59
C ILE A 384 -19.30 7.51 7.04
N LEU A 385 -19.52 6.49 7.88
CA LEU A 385 -19.07 6.45 9.26
C LEU A 385 -17.82 5.59 9.41
N GLU A 386 -16.77 6.17 9.98
CA GLU A 386 -15.51 5.48 10.23
C GLU A 386 -14.94 5.76 11.62
N LYS A 387 -13.93 5.01 12.02
CA LYS A 387 -13.24 5.23 13.30
C LYS A 387 -12.59 6.62 13.35
N GLY A 388 -12.80 7.32 14.46
CA GLY A 388 -12.20 8.61 14.78
C GLY A 388 -10.79 8.51 15.38
N ARG A 389 -10.29 9.64 15.86
CA ARG A 389 -8.91 9.76 16.39
C ARG A 389 -8.79 9.11 17.76
N THR A 390 -9.87 9.16 18.54
CA THR A 390 -10.01 8.49 19.84
C THR A 390 -11.01 7.32 19.73
N PRO A 391 -11.01 6.38 20.69
CA PRO A 391 -11.96 5.27 20.70
C PRO A 391 -13.43 5.69 20.68
N ASP A 392 -13.76 6.81 21.34
CA ASP A 392 -15.13 7.32 21.50
C ASP A 392 -15.52 8.34 20.42
N GLU A 393 -14.71 8.48 19.36
CA GLU A 393 -14.93 9.42 18.27
C GLU A 393 -15.16 8.66 16.95
N LYS A 394 -16.05 9.17 16.11
CA LYS A 394 -16.28 8.70 14.75
C LYS A 394 -16.08 9.82 13.74
N VAL A 395 -15.60 9.44 12.56
CA VAL A 395 -15.52 10.33 11.39
C VAL A 395 -16.80 10.21 10.59
N LEU A 396 -17.36 11.35 10.24
CA LEU A 396 -18.42 11.49 9.24
C LEU A 396 -17.81 11.99 7.94
N ILE A 397 -18.16 11.39 6.81
CA ILE A 397 -17.83 11.89 5.47
C ILE A 397 -19.14 12.05 4.71
N GLU A 398 -19.49 13.29 4.33
CA GLU A 398 -20.72 13.59 3.60
C GLU A 398 -20.49 13.48 2.09
N VAL A 399 -21.37 12.71 1.43
CA VAL A 399 -21.56 12.73 -0.01
C VAL A 399 -22.94 13.32 -0.29
N ARG A 400 -22.97 14.45 -0.98
CA ARG A 400 -24.17 15.21 -1.33
C ARG A 400 -24.28 15.37 -2.83
N ASP A 401 -25.45 15.07 -3.38
CA ASP A 401 -25.73 15.07 -4.82
C ASP A 401 -24.71 14.21 -5.59
N GLY A 402 -24.31 13.08 -5.00
CA GLY A 402 -23.28 12.17 -5.53
C GLY A 402 -21.84 12.68 -5.44
N ASN A 403 -21.59 13.83 -4.81
CA ASN A 403 -20.27 14.45 -4.71
C ASN A 403 -19.82 14.58 -3.24
N TYR A 404 -18.52 14.39 -3.00
CA TYR A 404 -17.92 14.71 -1.70
C TYR A 404 -18.21 16.17 -1.29
N ALA A 405 -18.86 16.33 -0.13
CA ALA A 405 -19.28 17.63 0.39
C ALA A 405 -18.44 18.08 1.59
N GLY A 406 -17.93 17.14 2.39
CA GLY A 406 -17.11 17.46 3.55
C GLY A 406 -16.90 16.29 4.49
N TYR A 407 -16.26 16.58 5.63
CA TYR A 407 -16.07 15.61 6.69
C TYR A 407 -16.20 16.26 8.07
N GLY A 408 -16.48 15.47 9.09
CA GLY A 408 -16.66 15.90 10.47
C GLY A 408 -16.21 14.83 11.46
N PHE A 409 -16.19 15.20 12.74
CA PHE A 409 -15.98 14.29 13.86
C PHE A 409 -17.16 14.42 14.82
N ILE A 410 -17.62 13.30 15.34
CA ILE A 410 -18.67 13.21 16.37
C ILE A 410 -18.22 12.28 17.48
N THR A 411 -18.67 12.51 18.71
CA THR A 411 -18.44 11.57 19.83
C THR A 411 -19.59 10.57 19.96
N GLU A 412 -19.37 9.41 20.59
CA GLU A 412 -20.45 8.43 20.82
C GLU A 412 -21.55 8.95 21.77
N GLU A 413 -21.24 9.93 22.62
CA GLU A 413 -22.22 10.62 23.49
C GLU A 413 -23.16 11.54 22.70
N GLU A 414 -22.71 12.07 21.56
CA GLU A 414 -23.52 12.84 20.63
C GLU A 414 -24.39 11.90 19.78
N SER A 415 -25.20 11.06 20.43
CA SER A 415 -26.11 10.09 19.78
C SER A 415 -27.11 10.83 18.87
N VAL A 416 -26.70 11.12 17.64
CA VAL A 416 -27.52 11.76 16.64
C VAL A 416 -28.47 10.72 16.06
N THR A 417 -29.75 10.83 16.40
CA THR A 417 -30.81 9.93 15.93
C THR A 417 -31.32 10.27 14.52
N ARG A 418 -30.91 11.40 13.94
CA ARG A 418 -31.44 11.93 12.67
C ARG A 418 -30.37 12.33 11.68
N TYR A 419 -30.53 11.91 10.42
CA TYR A 419 -29.63 12.22 9.30
C TYR A 419 -29.26 13.72 9.19
N ASP A 420 -30.24 14.62 9.37
CA ASP A 420 -30.02 16.06 9.24
C ASP A 420 -29.10 16.67 10.29
N ALA A 421 -29.04 16.08 11.49
CA ALA A 421 -28.22 16.60 12.57
C ALA A 421 -26.72 16.32 12.34
N PHE A 422 -26.35 15.30 11.55
CA PHE A 422 -24.95 15.06 11.17
C PHE A 422 -24.36 16.23 10.38
N ARG A 423 -25.16 16.96 9.61
CA ARG A 423 -24.69 18.10 8.82
C ARG A 423 -24.08 19.22 9.66
N ASN A 424 -24.53 19.38 10.91
CA ASN A 424 -24.01 20.41 11.80
C ASN A 424 -22.53 20.17 12.18
N PHE A 425 -22.06 18.93 12.05
CA PHE A 425 -20.70 18.52 12.37
C PHE A 425 -19.77 18.49 11.14
N ILE A 426 -20.31 18.72 9.94
CA ILE A 426 -19.53 18.66 8.71
C ILE A 426 -18.79 19.97 8.48
N ILE A 427 -17.48 19.86 8.29
CA ILE A 427 -16.61 20.92 7.77
C ILE A 427 -16.69 20.86 6.24
N PRO A 428 -17.33 21.84 5.57
CA PRO A 428 -17.49 21.81 4.12
C PRO A 428 -16.13 21.82 3.42
N GLN A 429 -15.98 20.98 2.40
CA GLN A 429 -14.78 20.91 1.59
C GLN A 429 -15.07 21.26 0.14
N LYS A 430 -14.05 21.78 -0.54
CA LYS A 430 -14.12 21.98 -1.98
C LYS A 430 -14.07 20.63 -2.68
N TYR A 431 -14.86 20.52 -3.73
CA TYR A 431 -14.86 19.36 -4.60
C TYR A 431 -13.45 19.03 -5.13
N ASN A 432 -13.15 17.74 -5.20
CA ASN A 432 -11.86 17.23 -5.64
C ASN A 432 -12.03 15.84 -6.28
N ARG A 433 -11.66 15.71 -7.56
CA ARG A 433 -11.75 14.46 -8.33
C ARG A 433 -11.10 13.27 -7.62
N ASP A 434 -9.87 13.45 -7.16
CA ASP A 434 -9.11 12.35 -6.57
C ASP A 434 -9.81 11.86 -5.29
N ILE A 435 -10.45 12.77 -4.53
CA ILE A 435 -11.28 12.44 -3.37
C ILE A 435 -12.53 11.66 -3.80
N GLN A 436 -13.21 12.07 -4.87
CA GLN A 436 -14.37 11.31 -5.35
C GLN A 436 -13.98 9.89 -5.77
N GLN A 437 -12.85 9.71 -6.44
CA GLN A 437 -12.35 8.39 -6.80
C GLN A 437 -11.98 7.55 -5.57
N ILE A 438 -11.38 8.18 -4.54
CA ILE A 438 -11.10 7.54 -3.26
C ILE A 438 -12.41 7.01 -2.64
N ILE A 439 -13.47 7.83 -2.60
CA ILE A 439 -14.77 7.47 -2.04
C ILE A 439 -15.43 6.35 -2.84
N ASN A 440 -15.49 6.46 -4.17
CA ASN A 440 -16.10 5.42 -5.01
C ASN A 440 -15.36 4.07 -4.86
N THR A 441 -14.03 4.11 -4.79
CA THR A 441 -13.21 2.90 -4.56
C THR A 441 -13.46 2.31 -3.17
N TYR A 442 -13.69 3.16 -2.17
CA TYR A 442 -14.01 2.74 -0.81
C TYR A 442 -15.34 2.01 -0.75
N ILE A 443 -16.39 2.59 -1.34
CA ILE A 443 -17.74 2.02 -1.38
C ILE A 443 -17.76 0.71 -2.16
N ALA A 444 -17.02 0.61 -3.27
CA ALA A 444 -16.95 -0.63 -4.04
C ALA A 444 -16.28 -1.79 -3.27
N LYS A 445 -15.38 -1.47 -2.31
CA LYS A 445 -14.63 -2.48 -1.54
C LYS A 445 -15.30 -2.86 -0.22
N ASN A 446 -16.03 -1.93 0.40
CA ASN A 446 -16.67 -2.15 1.69
C ASN A 446 -18.18 -2.31 1.49
N SER A 447 -18.75 -3.38 2.04
CA SER A 447 -20.19 -3.59 2.12
C SER A 447 -20.88 -2.34 2.70
N LYS A 448 -22.12 -2.03 2.28
CA LYS A 448 -22.90 -0.83 2.67
C LYS A 448 -23.07 -0.60 4.19
N ASN A 449 -22.54 -1.46 5.06
CA ASN A 449 -22.68 -1.42 6.51
C ASN A 449 -22.19 -0.13 7.20
N ASN A 450 -21.27 0.61 6.57
CA ASN A 450 -20.73 1.86 7.12
C ASN A 450 -21.31 3.11 6.44
N VAL A 451 -22.40 2.97 5.69
CA VAL A 451 -23.04 4.04 4.93
C VAL A 451 -24.45 4.28 5.46
N ILE A 452 -24.77 5.52 5.79
CA ILE A 452 -26.12 5.96 6.18
C ILE A 452 -26.70 6.79 5.05
N TYR A 453 -27.76 6.31 4.41
CA TYR A 453 -28.45 7.03 3.34
C TYR A 453 -29.49 8.02 3.87
N ALA A 454 -29.72 9.09 3.11
CA ALA A 454 -30.83 10.00 3.35
C ALA A 454 -32.17 9.26 3.12
N GLY A 455 -32.78 8.79 4.20
CA GLY A 455 -34.00 7.97 4.17
C GLY A 455 -33.96 6.75 5.10
N ASP A 456 -32.75 6.29 5.45
CA ASP A 456 -32.53 5.26 6.48
C ASP A 456 -32.51 5.93 7.87
N ASP A 457 -33.62 6.55 8.29
CA ASP A 457 -33.74 7.05 9.66
C ASP A 457 -33.94 5.84 10.59
N PRO A 458 -33.09 5.60 11.60
CA PRO A 458 -33.24 4.48 12.55
C PRO A 458 -34.45 4.61 13.50
N GLY A 459 -35.44 5.46 13.17
CA GLY A 459 -36.46 5.94 14.10
C GLY A 459 -37.89 5.93 13.56
N THR A 460 -38.21 5.04 12.61
CA THR A 460 -39.62 4.78 12.23
C THR A 460 -39.98 3.31 12.38
N ASP A 461 -39.67 2.74 13.54
CA ASP A 461 -40.51 1.69 14.12
C ASP A 461 -41.28 2.33 15.28
N ASP A 462 -42.44 2.91 14.97
CA ASP A 462 -43.56 3.14 15.89
C ASP A 462 -44.88 3.17 15.10
#